data_AF-A0A2M8G066-F1
#
_entry.id   AF-A0A2M8G066-F1
#
_cell.length_a   1.000
_cell.length_b   1.000
_cell.length_c   1.000
_cell.angle_alpha   90.00
_cell.angle_beta   90.00
_cell.angle_gamma   90.00
#
_symmetry.space_group_name_H-M   'P 1'
#
loop_
_entity.id
_entity.type
_entity.pdbx_description
1 polymer ?
#
loop_
_entity_poly.entity_id
_entity_poly.type
_entity_poly.pdbx_seq_one_letter_code
_entity_poly.pdbx_strand_id
1 'polypeptide(L)'
;MGRLLMHYYQFNIADYRKDTGHLSPIEHYIYRSLLDCMYLNEIPIPTDNPLVLRRLGLGSEYEKELKNVFTDFFELTEKGYIQSRVMNEIEEYKAFLNKQSINGKKGGRTKKQEVTRENNPKKTTAFPNKTQHKPKKSLTTNHKPLTTNHRDIYIPVFNFWNSQKIIQHKGMTKEICSAISSALKKMKELEASGDDEAVAIIKQAIQNYAKVLHSEQHYFDHKWTLKDFLKRGLDRFFNEADPLNNFLRKEFLNGKMSANRNIQAIEEWANDPTPAGSLPSRNEDYQRSLPKPFDDEGEGSDLESNAVGFE
;
A
#
# COMPACT_ATOMS: atom_id res chain seq x y z
N MET A 1 16.97 21.04 -37.38
CA MET A 1 16.03 19.99 -36.93
C MET A 1 16.64 19.32 -35.70
N GLY A 2 15.98 19.39 -34.54
CA GLY A 2 16.47 18.71 -33.34
C GLY A 2 16.27 17.20 -33.47
N ARG A 3 17.36 16.42 -33.52
CA ARG A 3 17.30 14.96 -33.42
C ARG A 3 16.72 14.60 -32.06
N LEU A 4 15.49 14.08 -32.03
CA LEU A 4 14.98 13.34 -30.89
C LEU A 4 15.65 11.97 -30.95
N LEU A 5 16.71 11.79 -30.17
CA LEU A 5 17.37 10.49 -30.00
C LEU A 5 16.48 9.64 -29.07
N MET A 6 16.25 8.37 -29.42
CA MET A 6 15.57 7.44 -28.50
C MET A 6 16.49 7.18 -27.30
N HIS A 7 16.19 7.80 -26.16
CA HIS A 7 17.01 7.71 -24.95
C HIS A 7 16.75 6.45 -24.10
N TYR A 8 15.74 5.63 -24.44
CA TYR A 8 15.36 4.49 -23.61
C TYR A 8 14.69 3.38 -24.44
N TYR A 9 15.32 2.20 -24.49
CA TYR A 9 14.70 0.95 -24.93
C TYR A 9 14.74 -0.08 -23.80
N GLN A 10 13.79 -1.03 -23.82
CA GLN A 10 13.74 -2.09 -22.81
C GLN A 10 14.51 -3.31 -23.31
N PHE A 11 15.58 -3.67 -22.61
CA PHE A 11 16.34 -4.87 -22.93
C PHE A 11 15.86 -6.07 -22.09
N ASN A 12 15.25 -7.07 -22.73
CA ASN A 12 14.82 -8.31 -22.08
C ASN A 12 15.92 -9.38 -22.17
N ILE A 13 16.54 -9.72 -21.03
CA ILE A 13 17.64 -10.67 -20.94
C ILE A 13 17.18 -12.09 -21.30
N ALA A 14 15.97 -12.49 -20.90
CA ALA A 14 15.48 -13.85 -21.14
C ALA A 14 15.24 -14.08 -22.63
N ASP A 15 14.53 -13.17 -23.30
CA ASP A 15 14.32 -13.23 -24.75
C ASP A 15 15.65 -13.23 -25.49
N TYR A 16 16.56 -12.33 -25.11
CA TYR A 16 17.88 -12.26 -25.72
C TYR A 16 18.64 -13.58 -25.61
N ARG A 17 18.71 -14.16 -24.41
CA ARG A 17 19.41 -15.43 -24.20
C ARG A 17 18.76 -16.58 -24.97
N LYS A 18 17.44 -16.58 -25.08
CA LYS A 18 16.68 -17.57 -25.86
C LYS A 18 17.04 -17.49 -27.35
N ASP A 19 17.04 -16.28 -27.91
CA ASP A 19 17.16 -16.08 -29.36
C ASP A 19 18.62 -16.02 -29.86
N THR A 20 19.59 -15.80 -28.95
CA THR A 20 21.01 -15.62 -29.31
C THR A 20 21.93 -16.71 -28.76
N GLY A 21 21.38 -17.82 -28.27
CA GLY A 21 22.17 -18.87 -27.62
C GLY A 21 23.23 -19.54 -28.53
N HIS A 22 23.04 -19.49 -29.85
CA HIS A 22 23.95 -20.06 -30.84
C HIS A 22 25.07 -19.11 -31.28
N LEU A 23 25.04 -17.85 -30.85
CA LEU A 23 26.03 -16.86 -31.28
C LEU A 23 27.36 -17.03 -30.55
N SER A 24 28.44 -16.84 -31.30
CA SER A 24 29.77 -16.66 -30.73
C SER A 24 29.90 -15.33 -29.97
N PRO A 25 30.92 -15.16 -29.11
CA PRO A 25 31.13 -13.91 -28.38
C PRO A 25 31.21 -12.67 -29.29
N ILE A 26 31.82 -12.81 -30.46
CA ILE A 26 31.95 -11.70 -31.42
C ILE A 26 30.63 -11.41 -32.14
N GLU A 27 29.84 -12.43 -32.46
CA GLU A 27 28.51 -12.24 -33.06
C GLU A 27 27.55 -11.58 -32.06
N HIS A 28 27.65 -11.91 -30.76
CA HIS A 28 26.94 -11.17 -29.72
C HIS A 28 27.32 -9.69 -29.68
N TYR A 29 28.61 -9.37 -29.81
CA TYR A 29 29.08 -7.99 -29.88
C TYR A 29 28.50 -7.27 -31.10
N ILE A 30 28.65 -7.86 -32.29
CA ILE A 30 28.14 -7.31 -33.55
C ILE A 30 26.63 -7.06 -33.43
N TYR A 31 25.86 -8.08 -33.05
CA TYR A 31 24.42 -7.98 -32.91
C TYR A 31 24.01 -6.85 -31.96
N ARG A 32 24.63 -6.78 -30.78
CA ARG A 32 24.34 -5.73 -29.80
C ARG A 32 24.64 -4.33 -30.33
N SER A 33 25.82 -4.16 -30.92
CA SER A 33 26.25 -2.85 -31.42
C SER A 33 25.44 -2.38 -32.62
N LEU A 34 24.95 -3.31 -33.45
CA LEU A 34 24.01 -3.00 -34.53
C LEU A 34 22.65 -2.51 -34.00
N LEU A 35 22.11 -3.16 -32.96
CA LEU A 35 20.89 -2.70 -32.29
C LEU A 35 21.07 -1.31 -31.70
N ASP A 36 22.18 -1.05 -31.01
CA ASP A 36 22.48 0.26 -30.44
C ASP A 36 22.59 1.32 -31.54
N CYS A 37 23.22 1.01 -32.68
CA CYS A 37 23.26 1.91 -33.84
C CYS A 37 21.86 2.24 -34.37
N MET A 38 20.97 1.25 -34.45
CA MET A 38 19.60 1.44 -34.90
C MET A 38 18.79 2.29 -33.92
N TYR A 39 18.86 2.02 -32.62
CA TYR A 39 18.15 2.82 -31.61
C TYR A 39 18.66 4.26 -31.53
N LEU A 40 19.98 4.46 -31.66
CA LEU A 40 20.59 5.79 -31.61
C LEU A 40 20.27 6.63 -32.84
N ASN A 41 20.31 6.03 -34.03
CA ASN A 41 20.14 6.79 -35.27
C ASN A 41 18.73 6.72 -35.86
N GLU A 42 17.92 5.74 -35.44
CA GLU A 42 16.59 5.43 -35.98
C GLU A 42 16.57 5.23 -37.50
N ILE A 43 17.67 4.72 -38.05
CA ILE A 43 17.89 4.53 -39.49
C ILE A 43 18.32 3.08 -39.72
N PRO A 44 17.91 2.46 -40.85
CA PRO A 44 18.43 1.15 -41.27
C PRO A 44 19.96 1.08 -41.30
N ILE A 45 20.50 -0.10 -41.08
CA ILE A 45 21.94 -0.33 -41.18
C ILE A 45 22.33 -0.36 -42.67
N PRO A 46 23.38 0.36 -43.09
CA PRO A 46 23.84 0.34 -44.48
C PRO A 46 24.18 -1.07 -44.98
N THR A 47 24.02 -1.30 -46.28
CA THR A 47 24.40 -2.57 -46.95
C THR A 47 25.91 -2.69 -47.21
N ASP A 48 26.66 -1.62 -47.02
CA ASP A 48 28.11 -1.59 -47.17
C ASP A 48 28.79 -2.20 -45.93
N ASN A 49 29.07 -3.50 -46.00
CA ASN A 49 29.70 -4.27 -44.93
C ASN A 49 31.02 -3.64 -44.43
N PRO A 50 31.97 -3.23 -45.29
CA PRO A 50 33.17 -2.49 -44.85
C PRO A 50 32.88 -1.26 -44.00
N LEU A 51 31.89 -0.43 -44.39
CA LEU A 51 31.51 0.74 -43.60
C LEU A 51 30.90 0.37 -42.25
N VAL A 52 30.09 -0.69 -42.22
CA VAL A 52 29.49 -1.21 -40.99
C VAL A 52 30.58 -1.73 -40.04
N LEU A 53 31.48 -2.58 -40.52
CA LEU A 53 32.60 -3.10 -39.73
C LEU A 53 33.46 -1.97 -39.16
N ARG A 54 33.82 -0.98 -39.99
CA ARG A 54 34.57 0.20 -39.53
C ARG A 54 33.84 0.97 -38.45
N ARG A 55 32.50 1.11 -38.55
CA ARG A 55 31.68 1.77 -37.51
C ARG A 55 31.65 0.97 -36.22
N LEU A 56 31.69 -0.36 -36.31
CA LEU A 56 31.79 -1.27 -35.17
C LEU A 56 33.23 -1.40 -34.62
N GLY A 57 34.22 -0.73 -35.22
CA GLY A 57 35.62 -0.88 -34.80
C GLY A 57 36.21 -2.26 -35.08
N LEU A 58 35.64 -2.99 -36.04
CA LEU A 58 36.07 -4.32 -36.45
C LEU A 58 36.81 -4.27 -37.79
N GLY A 59 37.78 -5.17 -37.96
CA GLY A 59 38.47 -5.39 -39.23
C GLY A 59 37.66 -6.28 -40.18
N SER A 60 38.17 -6.43 -41.41
CA SER A 60 37.54 -7.24 -42.46
C SER A 60 37.49 -8.74 -42.15
N GLU A 61 38.30 -9.21 -41.21
CA GLU A 61 38.33 -10.60 -40.76
C GLU A 61 36.99 -11.06 -40.15
N TYR A 62 36.15 -10.12 -39.68
CA TYR A 62 34.84 -10.41 -39.05
C TYR A 62 33.65 -10.30 -40.02
N GLU A 63 33.90 -10.21 -41.34
CA GLU A 63 32.83 -10.07 -42.32
C GLU A 63 31.89 -11.29 -42.32
N LYS A 64 32.41 -12.47 -42.03
CA LYS A 64 31.62 -13.71 -41.97
C LYS A 64 30.60 -13.65 -40.83
N GLU A 65 31.05 -13.29 -39.64
CA GLU A 65 30.24 -13.16 -38.43
C GLU A 65 29.18 -12.06 -38.59
N LEU A 66 29.54 -10.96 -39.25
CA LEU A 66 28.58 -9.91 -39.60
C LEU A 66 27.47 -10.44 -40.51
N LYS A 67 27.82 -11.21 -41.55
CA LYS A 67 26.84 -11.82 -42.47
C LYS A 67 25.94 -12.83 -41.77
N ASN A 68 26.47 -13.64 -40.85
CA ASN A 68 25.67 -14.57 -40.04
C ASN A 68 24.62 -13.80 -39.23
N VAL A 69 25.04 -12.76 -38.50
CA VAL A 69 24.13 -11.92 -37.70
C VAL A 69 23.08 -11.25 -38.57
N PHE A 70 23.45 -10.74 -39.75
CA PHE A 70 22.46 -10.18 -40.68
C PHE A 70 21.45 -11.22 -41.15
N THR A 71 21.92 -12.43 -41.48
CA THR A 71 21.05 -13.51 -41.95
C THR A 71 20.05 -13.95 -40.87
N ASP A 72 20.48 -14.01 -39.61
CA ASP A 72 19.65 -14.51 -38.52
C ASP A 72 18.63 -13.49 -38.00
N PHE A 73 19.00 -12.21 -37.93
CA PHE A 73 18.22 -11.22 -37.19
C PHE A 73 17.74 -10.01 -38.01
N PHE A 74 18.18 -9.85 -39.25
CA PHE A 74 17.88 -8.66 -40.03
C PHE A 74 17.28 -8.99 -41.40
N GLU A 75 16.40 -8.10 -41.84
CA GLU A 75 15.76 -8.17 -43.15
C GLU A 75 16.42 -7.13 -44.06
N LEU A 76 16.86 -7.56 -45.24
CA LEU A 76 17.40 -6.66 -46.25
C LEU A 76 16.26 -5.93 -46.96
N THR A 77 16.32 -4.60 -46.95
CA THR A 77 15.39 -3.73 -47.67
C THR A 77 16.13 -2.81 -48.63
N GLU A 78 15.40 -2.10 -49.49
CA GLU A 78 15.97 -1.10 -50.42
C GLU A 78 16.82 -0.04 -49.72
N LYS A 79 16.53 0.25 -48.44
CA LYS A 79 17.21 1.29 -47.66
C LYS A 79 18.33 0.75 -46.77
N GLY A 80 18.49 -0.57 -46.68
CA GLY A 80 19.44 -1.22 -45.77
C GLY A 80 18.82 -2.35 -44.95
N TYR A 81 19.58 -2.84 -43.99
CA TYR A 81 19.15 -3.88 -43.07
C TYR A 81 18.29 -3.28 -41.95
N ILE A 82 17.14 -3.89 -41.70
CA ILE A 82 16.24 -3.52 -40.61
C ILE A 82 15.97 -4.71 -39.72
N GLN A 83 15.59 -4.43 -38.48
CA GLN A 83 14.99 -5.41 -37.59
C GLN A 83 13.55 -4.99 -37.30
N SER A 84 12.60 -5.83 -37.67
CA SER A 84 11.17 -5.55 -37.57
C SER A 84 10.73 -5.15 -36.15
N ARG A 85 11.28 -5.80 -35.11
CA ARG A 85 11.02 -5.44 -33.71
C ARG A 85 11.46 -4.02 -33.36
N VAL A 86 12.72 -3.65 -33.64
CA VAL A 86 13.23 -2.30 -33.38
C VAL A 86 12.42 -1.24 -34.11
N MET A 87 12.07 -1.48 -35.38
CA MET A 87 11.29 -0.53 -36.16
C MET A 87 9.91 -0.28 -35.55
N ASN A 88 9.22 -1.34 -35.11
CA ASN A 88 7.93 -1.22 -34.41
C ASN A 88 8.07 -0.46 -33.08
N GLU A 89 9.10 -0.76 -32.28
CA GLU A 89 9.33 -0.05 -31.01
C GLU A 89 9.60 1.45 -31.22
N ILE A 90 10.36 1.81 -32.26
CA ILE A 90 10.61 3.21 -32.64
C ILE A 90 9.33 3.89 -33.10
N GLU A 91 8.50 3.22 -33.91
CA GLU A 91 7.23 3.77 -34.39
C GLU A 91 6.24 4.00 -33.24
N GLU A 92 6.09 3.03 -32.34
CA GLU A 92 5.26 3.16 -31.13
C GLU A 92 5.72 4.34 -30.26
N TYR A 93 7.04 4.49 -30.09
CA TYR A 93 7.62 5.60 -29.34
C TYR A 93 7.32 6.95 -30.00
N LYS A 94 7.47 7.06 -31.33
CA LYS A 94 7.11 8.27 -32.09
C LYS A 94 5.62 8.59 -32.00
N ALA A 95 4.77 7.58 -32.11
CA ALA A 95 3.33 7.73 -31.96
C ALA A 95 2.95 8.21 -30.55
N PHE A 96 3.62 7.69 -29.52
CA PHE A 96 3.46 8.16 -28.15
C PHE A 96 3.88 9.62 -27.99
N LEU A 97 5.06 10.02 -28.48
CA LEU A 97 5.53 11.40 -28.43
C LEU A 97 4.57 12.35 -29.15
N ASN A 98 4.04 11.95 -30.32
CA ASN A 98 3.06 12.74 -31.06
C ASN A 98 1.76 12.92 -30.26
N LYS A 99 1.23 11.87 -29.63
CA LYS A 99 0.06 11.96 -28.75
C LYS A 99 0.31 12.93 -27.60
N GLN A 100 1.47 12.84 -26.95
CA GLN A 100 1.84 13.73 -25.85
C GLN A 100 2.00 15.18 -26.30
N SER A 101 2.58 15.42 -27.48
CA SER A 101 2.69 16.74 -28.10
C SER A 101 1.31 17.34 -28.40
N ILE A 102 0.40 16.56 -29.01
CA ILE A 102 -0.98 16.99 -29.29
C ILE A 102 -1.71 17.33 -27.98
N ASN A 103 -1.57 16.49 -26.95
CA ASN A 103 -2.18 16.72 -25.64
C ASN A 103 -1.59 17.96 -24.93
N GLY A 104 -0.28 18.18 -25.04
CA GLY A 104 0.39 19.39 -24.55
C GLY A 104 -0.09 20.65 -25.25
N LYS A 105 -0.25 20.62 -26.58
CA LYS A 105 -0.80 21.72 -27.38
C LYS A 105 -2.24 22.06 -27.03
N LYS A 106 -3.04 21.06 -26.63
CA LYS A 106 -4.43 21.25 -26.16
C LYS A 106 -4.53 21.95 -24.80
N GLY A 107 -3.41 22.17 -24.11
CA GLY A 107 -3.32 22.93 -22.88
C GLY A 107 -3.73 22.11 -21.65
N GLY A 108 -2.79 21.91 -20.72
CA GLY A 108 -3.07 21.36 -19.37
C GLY A 108 -3.29 22.44 -18.31
N ARG A 109 -3.05 23.71 -18.65
CA ARG A 109 -3.24 24.83 -17.73
C ARG A 109 -4.70 25.24 -17.80
N THR A 110 -5.52 24.75 -16.86
CA THR A 110 -6.80 25.39 -16.55
C THR A 110 -6.53 26.89 -16.39
N LYS A 111 -7.14 27.71 -17.25
CA LYS A 111 -7.19 29.15 -17.01
C LYS A 111 -7.79 29.31 -15.62
N LYS A 112 -7.07 29.99 -14.72
CA LYS A 112 -7.58 30.38 -13.41
C LYS A 112 -8.85 31.18 -13.69
N GLN A 113 -10.01 30.54 -13.54
CA GLN A 113 -11.26 31.27 -13.54
C GLN A 113 -11.18 32.21 -12.35
N GLU A 114 -11.24 33.51 -12.62
CA GLU A 114 -11.44 34.51 -11.58
C GLU A 114 -12.76 34.17 -10.91
N VAL A 115 -12.68 33.72 -9.65
CA VAL A 115 -13.85 33.43 -8.84
C VAL A 115 -14.44 34.78 -8.47
N THR A 116 -15.39 35.27 -9.28
CA THR A 116 -16.39 36.20 -8.76
C THR A 116 -17.23 35.40 -7.77
N ARG A 117 -17.03 35.69 -6.49
CA ARG A 117 -17.86 35.15 -5.40
C ARG A 117 -19.25 35.71 -5.62
N GLU A 118 -20.20 34.86 -5.96
CA GLU A 118 -21.58 34.90 -5.46
C GLU A 118 -22.38 33.70 -6.00
N ASN A 119 -23.05 33.03 -5.06
CA ASN A 119 -24.15 32.09 -5.28
C ASN A 119 -23.82 30.65 -5.74
N ASN A 120 -23.70 29.77 -4.74
CA ASN A 120 -24.00 28.34 -4.89
C ASN A 120 -25.49 28.16 -5.29
N PRO A 121 -25.80 27.25 -6.23
CA PRO A 121 -26.58 26.09 -5.79
C PRO A 121 -26.12 24.75 -6.38
N LYS A 122 -26.57 23.70 -5.69
CA LYS A 122 -26.27 22.27 -5.84
C LYS A 122 -26.62 21.68 -7.23
N LYS A 123 -25.92 20.58 -7.55
CA LYS A 123 -26.19 19.50 -8.54
C LYS A 123 -25.88 19.79 -10.01
N THR A 124 -24.84 19.11 -10.51
CA THR A 124 -24.85 18.51 -11.85
C THR A 124 -24.29 17.09 -11.79
N THR A 125 -25.15 16.14 -12.11
CA THR A 125 -24.86 14.74 -12.44
C THR A 125 -24.09 14.67 -13.76
N ALA A 126 -22.94 14.00 -13.77
CA ALA A 126 -22.30 13.54 -15.01
C ALA A 126 -21.74 12.12 -14.80
N PHE A 127 -22.50 11.13 -15.21
CA PHE A 127 -22.01 9.81 -15.61
C PHE A 127 -21.55 9.89 -17.09
N PRO A 128 -20.95 8.86 -17.70
CA PRO A 128 -19.89 7.93 -17.27
C PRO A 128 -18.74 7.83 -18.32
N ASN A 129 -17.68 7.08 -17.98
CA ASN A 129 -16.80 6.33 -18.90
C ASN A 129 -16.12 7.04 -20.09
N LYS A 130 -14.80 7.27 -19.94
CA LYS A 130 -13.71 6.76 -20.82
C LYS A 130 -12.46 7.62 -20.61
N THR A 131 -11.76 7.40 -19.50
CA THR A 131 -10.34 7.79 -19.42
C THR A 131 -9.53 6.51 -19.38
N GLN A 132 -8.81 6.31 -20.48
CA GLN A 132 -8.00 5.15 -20.79
C GLN A 132 -7.04 4.81 -19.63
N HIS A 133 -6.77 3.52 -19.48
CA HIS A 133 -5.76 2.98 -18.58
C HIS A 133 -4.46 3.80 -18.63
N LYS A 134 -3.87 4.00 -17.45
CA LYS A 134 -2.62 4.74 -17.18
C LYS A 134 -1.61 4.64 -18.34
N PRO A 135 -1.16 5.75 -18.95
CA PRO A 135 0.05 5.70 -19.77
C PRO A 135 1.23 5.59 -18.81
N LYS A 136 1.81 4.39 -18.69
CA LYS A 136 3.14 4.21 -18.11
C LYS A 136 4.14 4.07 -19.24
N LYS A 137 4.83 5.17 -19.54
CA LYS A 137 6.26 5.26 -19.89
C LYS A 137 6.61 6.75 -20.01
N SER A 138 6.71 7.42 -18.85
CA SER A 138 7.41 8.70 -18.76
C SER A 138 8.90 8.40 -18.67
N LEU A 139 9.69 8.97 -19.57
CA LEU A 139 11.15 8.98 -19.51
C LEU A 139 11.61 9.54 -18.17
N THR A 140 12.19 8.68 -17.33
CA THR A 140 13.05 9.12 -16.24
C THR A 140 14.38 8.43 -16.41
N THR A 141 15.40 9.19 -16.82
CA THR A 141 16.80 8.86 -16.55
C THR A 141 16.91 8.68 -15.04
N ASN A 142 17.06 7.44 -14.58
CA ASN A 142 17.63 7.07 -13.30
C ASN A 142 17.80 5.54 -13.27
N HIS A 143 19.05 5.10 -13.17
CA HIS A 143 19.43 3.71 -12.97
C HIS A 143 18.86 3.17 -11.64
N LYS A 144 17.85 2.29 -11.72
CA LYS A 144 17.75 1.04 -10.94
C LYS A 144 16.53 0.25 -11.45
N PRO A 145 16.65 -1.06 -11.73
CA PRO A 145 15.47 -1.87 -11.94
C PRO A 145 14.71 -1.91 -10.61
N LEU A 146 13.50 -1.34 -10.57
CA LEU A 146 12.53 -1.74 -9.56
C LEU A 146 12.10 -3.15 -9.96
N THR A 147 12.76 -4.15 -9.38
CA THR A 147 12.35 -5.53 -9.50
C THR A 147 10.90 -5.65 -9.02
N THR A 148 10.08 -6.23 -9.90
CA THR A 148 8.65 -6.44 -9.73
C THR A 148 8.30 -7.22 -8.46
N ASN A 149 9.27 -7.97 -7.90
CA ASN A 149 9.14 -8.77 -6.67
C ASN A 149 8.94 -7.95 -5.39
N HIS A 150 9.34 -6.68 -5.33
CA HIS A 150 9.13 -5.87 -4.12
C HIS A 150 7.68 -5.43 -3.92
N ARG A 151 6.81 -5.57 -4.93
CA ARG A 151 5.44 -5.10 -4.82
C ARG A 151 4.57 -5.99 -3.96
N ASP A 152 4.82 -7.30 -3.95
CA ASP A 152 3.91 -8.27 -3.33
C ASP A 152 3.92 -8.17 -1.81
N ILE A 153 5.10 -7.96 -1.20
CA ILE A 153 5.21 -7.79 0.26
C ILE A 153 4.56 -6.49 0.78
N TYR A 154 4.41 -5.48 -0.07
CA TYR A 154 3.75 -4.22 0.33
C TYR A 154 2.23 -4.33 0.32
N ILE A 155 1.66 -5.23 -0.50
CA ILE A 155 0.22 -5.38 -0.69
C ILE A 155 -0.50 -5.72 0.63
N PRO A 156 -0.04 -6.67 1.46
CA PRO A 156 -0.69 -6.99 2.73
C PRO A 156 -0.81 -5.80 3.67
N VAL A 157 0.23 -4.99 3.82
CA VAL A 157 0.23 -3.80 4.69
C VAL A 157 -0.72 -2.73 4.13
N PHE A 158 -0.65 -2.47 2.83
CA PHE A 158 -1.49 -1.48 2.16
C PHE A 158 -2.98 -1.83 2.22
N ASN A 159 -3.33 -3.08 1.91
CA ASN A 159 -4.72 -3.54 1.96
C ASN A 159 -5.27 -3.50 3.38
N PHE A 160 -4.46 -3.89 4.37
CA PHE A 160 -4.85 -3.85 5.77
C PHE A 160 -5.09 -2.41 6.25
N TRP A 161 -4.23 -1.46 5.87
CA TRP A 161 -4.49 -0.04 6.16
C TRP A 161 -5.82 0.43 5.58
N ASN A 162 -6.09 0.13 4.31
CA ASN A 162 -7.33 0.53 3.64
C ASN A 162 -8.57 -0.11 4.27
N SER A 163 -8.45 -1.32 4.83
CA SER A 163 -9.55 -1.97 5.55
C SER A 163 -9.87 -1.31 6.89
N GLN A 164 -8.91 -0.60 7.51
CA GLN A 164 -9.17 0.18 8.73
C GLN A 164 -9.99 1.45 8.48
N LYS A 165 -10.23 1.86 7.22
CA LYS A 165 -11.06 3.03 6.86
C LYS A 165 -10.65 4.38 7.50
N ILE A 166 -9.37 4.55 7.87
CA ILE A 166 -8.83 5.80 8.45
C ILE A 166 -8.73 6.91 7.38
N ILE A 167 -7.79 6.74 6.45
CA ILE A 167 -7.66 7.51 5.20
C ILE A 167 -7.38 6.48 4.10
N GLN A 168 -8.34 6.28 3.21
CA GLN A 168 -8.23 5.26 2.16
C GLN A 168 -7.42 5.76 0.98
N HIS A 169 -6.41 4.98 0.58
CA HIS A 169 -5.56 5.29 -0.56
C HIS A 169 -6.07 4.57 -1.81
N LYS A 170 -6.24 5.32 -2.91
CA LYS A 170 -6.71 4.77 -4.20
C LYS A 170 -5.68 3.86 -4.88
N GLY A 171 -4.42 3.92 -4.47
CA GLY A 171 -3.38 3.06 -5.02
C GLY A 171 -2.02 3.26 -4.36
N MET A 172 -1.16 2.28 -4.59
CA MET A 172 0.21 2.26 -4.10
C MET A 172 1.09 3.24 -4.90
N THR A 173 1.50 4.35 -4.27
CA THR A 173 2.46 5.31 -4.83
C THR A 173 3.90 4.93 -4.49
N LYS A 174 4.90 5.53 -5.14
CA LYS A 174 6.32 5.26 -4.85
C LYS A 174 6.69 5.62 -3.41
N GLU A 175 6.09 6.70 -2.89
CA GLU A 175 6.32 7.21 -1.55
C GLU A 175 5.76 6.26 -0.49
N ILE A 176 4.58 5.68 -0.75
CA ILE A 176 3.98 4.65 0.11
C ILE A 176 4.84 3.37 0.08
N CYS A 177 5.24 2.89 -1.10
CA CYS A 177 6.15 1.75 -1.21
C CYS A 177 7.44 1.96 -0.41
N SER A 178 8.04 3.15 -0.56
CA SER A 178 9.27 3.49 0.16
C SER A 178 9.05 3.52 1.68
N ALA A 179 7.93 4.08 2.15
CA ALA A 179 7.61 4.09 3.57
C ALA A 179 7.40 2.68 4.14
N ILE A 180 6.68 1.81 3.43
CA ILE A 180 6.50 0.40 3.82
C ILE A 180 7.84 -0.33 3.83
N SER A 181 8.66 -0.15 2.80
CA SER A 181 9.98 -0.77 2.72
C SER A 181 10.89 -0.36 3.89
N SER A 182 10.88 0.92 4.26
CA SER A 182 11.64 1.42 5.41
C SER A 182 11.13 0.84 6.73
N ALA A 183 9.80 0.74 6.91
CA ALA A 183 9.20 0.14 8.09
C ALA A 183 9.55 -1.35 8.21
N LEU A 184 9.41 -2.12 7.13
CA LEU A 184 9.76 -3.55 7.11
C LEU A 184 11.23 -3.78 7.44
N LYS A 185 12.13 -2.97 6.86
CA LYS A 185 13.56 -3.04 7.18
C LYS A 185 13.80 -2.78 8.67
N LYS A 186 13.14 -1.77 9.25
CA LYS A 186 13.22 -1.47 10.68
C LYS A 186 12.77 -2.66 11.54
N MET A 187 11.69 -3.36 11.17
CA MET A 187 11.20 -4.52 11.94
C MET A 187 12.16 -5.71 11.90
N LYS A 188 12.79 -5.94 10.74
CA LYS A 188 13.83 -6.97 10.58
C LYS A 188 15.09 -6.69 11.38
N GLU A 189 15.44 -5.42 11.55
CA GLU A 189 16.60 -5.02 12.36
C GLU A 189 16.35 -5.15 13.85
N LEU A 190 15.09 -5.01 14.28
CA LEU A 190 14.74 -4.99 15.70
C LEU A 190 14.49 -6.39 16.28
N GLU A 191 13.82 -7.30 15.56
CA GLU A 191 13.51 -8.64 16.11
C GLU A 191 12.84 -9.63 15.12
N ALA A 192 12.40 -9.18 13.94
CA ALA A 192 11.64 -10.06 13.04
C ALA A 192 12.52 -11.13 12.36
N SER A 193 12.15 -12.40 12.55
CA SER A 193 12.78 -13.58 11.96
C SER A 193 12.61 -13.67 10.45
N GLY A 194 11.65 -12.91 9.89
CA GLY A 194 11.35 -12.92 8.47
C GLY A 194 10.39 -11.82 8.02
N ASP A 195 10.08 -11.84 6.73
CA ASP A 195 9.19 -10.87 6.07
C ASP A 195 7.74 -10.92 6.59
N ASP A 196 7.21 -12.12 6.83
CA ASP A 196 5.83 -12.30 7.29
C ASP A 196 5.62 -11.75 8.71
N GLU A 197 6.59 -11.95 9.59
CA GLU A 197 6.56 -11.44 10.96
C GLU A 197 6.67 -9.90 10.97
N ALA A 198 7.58 -9.32 10.18
CA ALA A 198 7.68 -7.88 10.01
C ALA A 198 6.37 -7.25 9.52
N VAL A 199 5.69 -7.90 8.57
CA VAL A 199 4.36 -7.49 8.09
C VAL A 199 3.32 -7.58 9.20
N ALA A 200 3.33 -8.65 10.00
CA ALA A 200 2.39 -8.87 11.10
C ALA A 200 2.53 -7.78 12.17
N ILE A 201 3.76 -7.46 12.59
CA ILE A 201 4.04 -6.40 13.57
C ILE A 201 3.50 -5.05 13.09
N ILE A 202 3.75 -4.68 11.83
CA ILE A 202 3.24 -3.43 11.26
C ILE A 202 1.70 -3.42 11.23
N LYS A 203 1.07 -4.53 10.84
CA LYS A 203 -0.40 -4.63 10.86
C LYS A 203 -0.95 -4.48 12.27
N GLN A 204 -0.30 -5.07 13.27
CA GLN A 204 -0.72 -4.95 14.66
C GLN A 204 -0.66 -3.49 15.14
N ALA A 205 0.42 -2.77 14.81
CA ALA A 205 0.53 -1.35 15.13
C ALA A 205 -0.55 -0.51 14.42
N ILE A 206 -0.85 -0.80 13.15
CA ILE A 206 -1.96 -0.16 12.41
C ILE A 206 -3.30 -0.44 13.09
N GLN A 207 -3.52 -1.67 13.58
CA GLN A 207 -4.75 -2.04 14.27
C GLN A 207 -4.90 -1.31 15.60
N ASN A 208 -3.84 -1.20 16.38
CA ASN A 208 -3.82 -0.44 17.63
C ASN A 208 -4.14 1.03 17.37
N TYR A 209 -3.51 1.62 16.35
CA TYR A 209 -3.81 2.98 15.92
C TYR A 209 -5.28 3.16 15.52
N ALA A 210 -5.84 2.24 14.74
CA ALA A 210 -7.24 2.27 14.36
C ALA A 210 -8.18 2.15 15.57
N LYS A 211 -7.86 1.30 16.55
CA LYS A 211 -8.65 1.16 17.80
C LYS A 211 -8.65 2.46 18.59
N VAL A 212 -7.48 3.06 18.78
CA VAL A 212 -7.34 4.35 19.49
C VAL A 212 -8.14 5.43 18.77
N LEU A 213 -7.99 5.55 17.45
CA LEU A 213 -8.61 6.63 16.68
C LEU A 213 -10.14 6.53 16.57
N HIS A 214 -10.70 5.31 16.51
CA HIS A 214 -12.15 5.11 16.40
C HIS A 214 -12.87 5.02 17.75
N SER A 215 -12.13 4.96 18.86
CA SER A 215 -12.70 4.82 20.19
C SER A 215 -12.94 6.18 20.83
N GLU A 216 -14.14 6.38 21.37
CA GLU A 216 -14.48 7.58 22.16
C GLU A 216 -13.68 7.66 23.47
N GLN A 217 -13.17 6.52 23.95
CA GLN A 217 -12.43 6.43 25.21
C GLN A 217 -11.03 7.02 25.13
N HIS A 218 -10.52 7.28 23.93
CA HIS A 218 -9.15 7.77 23.73
C HIS A 218 -9.15 9.24 23.31
N TYR A 219 -8.10 9.98 23.69
CA TYR A 219 -8.00 11.41 23.38
C TYR A 219 -7.36 11.68 22.01
N PHE A 220 -6.70 10.69 21.41
CA PHE A 220 -5.96 10.86 20.17
C PHE A 220 -6.89 10.84 18.95
N ASP A 221 -6.96 11.94 18.22
CA ASP A 221 -7.90 12.17 17.10
C ASP A 221 -7.21 12.40 15.75
N HIS A 222 -5.88 12.45 15.74
CA HIS A 222 -5.13 12.82 14.54
C HIS A 222 -5.12 11.71 13.48
N LYS A 223 -5.54 12.06 12.26
CA LYS A 223 -5.61 11.13 11.12
C LYS A 223 -4.37 11.25 10.23
N TRP A 224 -3.46 10.29 10.33
CA TRP A 224 -2.32 10.19 9.42
C TRP A 224 -2.69 9.52 8.11
N THR A 225 -1.96 9.88 7.05
CA THR A 225 -1.87 9.02 5.86
C THR A 225 -1.00 7.80 6.17
N LEU A 226 -1.11 6.72 5.38
CA LEU A 226 -0.30 5.50 5.58
C LEU A 226 1.21 5.84 5.61
N LYS A 227 1.65 6.70 4.69
CA LYS A 227 3.03 7.18 4.62
C LYS A 227 3.46 7.90 5.91
N ASP A 228 2.63 8.80 6.41
CA ASP A 228 2.98 9.60 7.59
C ASP A 228 2.92 8.79 8.88
N PHE A 229 1.96 7.87 8.99
CA PHE A 229 1.90 6.89 10.08
C PHE A 229 3.16 6.04 10.12
N LEU A 230 3.54 5.40 9.02
CA LEU A 230 4.72 4.52 8.98
C LEU A 230 6.02 5.26 9.30
N LYS A 231 6.11 6.56 8.99
CA LYS A 231 7.32 7.35 9.22
C LYS A 231 7.40 7.98 10.61
N ARG A 232 6.27 8.35 11.21
CA ARG A 232 6.24 9.20 12.42
C ARG A 232 5.36 8.64 13.52
N GLY A 233 4.39 7.81 13.17
CA GLY A 233 3.39 7.27 14.08
C GLY A 233 3.74 5.90 14.62
N LEU A 234 4.34 5.05 13.79
CA LEU A 234 4.48 3.61 13.99
C LEU A 234 4.95 3.23 15.40
N ASP A 235 6.01 3.87 15.89
CA ASP A 235 6.64 3.55 17.19
C ASP A 235 5.71 3.73 18.39
N ARG A 236 4.74 4.67 18.29
CA ARG A 236 3.79 4.95 19.38
C ARG A 236 2.67 3.92 19.50
N PHE A 237 2.51 3.08 18.47
CA PHE A 237 1.38 2.15 18.38
C PHE A 237 1.82 0.68 18.37
N PHE A 238 3.10 0.41 18.58
CA PHE A 238 3.58 -0.92 18.93
C PHE A 238 2.98 -1.41 20.24
N ASN A 239 2.88 -2.73 20.42
CA ASN A 239 2.28 -3.31 21.62
C ASN A 239 3.07 -2.96 22.88
N GLU A 240 4.39 -2.92 22.75
CA GLU A 240 5.36 -2.58 23.80
C GLU A 240 5.20 -1.15 24.28
N ALA A 241 4.67 -0.26 23.42
CA ALA A 241 4.37 1.12 23.76
C ALA A 241 2.99 1.29 24.41
N ASP A 242 2.24 0.20 24.65
CA ASP A 242 0.91 0.17 25.27
C ASP A 242 -0.04 1.33 24.87
N PRO A 243 -0.34 1.50 23.57
CA PRO A 243 -1.08 2.64 23.06
C PRO A 243 -2.51 2.73 23.61
N LEU A 244 -3.14 1.60 23.92
CA LEU A 244 -4.53 1.58 24.40
C LEU A 244 -4.67 2.21 25.79
N ASN A 245 -3.65 2.12 26.63
CA ASN A 245 -3.65 2.81 27.91
C ASN A 245 -3.06 4.22 27.79
N ASN A 246 -1.98 4.39 27.02
CA ASN A 246 -1.28 5.68 26.86
C ASN A 246 -2.13 6.76 26.19
N PHE A 247 -3.08 6.37 25.34
CA PHE A 247 -4.02 7.30 24.70
C PHE A 247 -5.39 7.36 25.37
N LEU A 248 -5.61 6.65 26.49
CA LEU A 248 -6.89 6.62 27.19
C LEU A 248 -7.18 7.97 27.88
N ARG A 249 -8.42 8.44 27.82
CA ARG A 249 -8.84 9.63 28.58
C ARG A 249 -8.85 9.32 30.07
N LYS A 250 -8.53 10.33 30.89
CA LYS A 250 -8.44 10.20 32.36
C LYS A 250 -9.72 9.66 33.00
N GLU A 251 -10.89 10.03 32.48
CA GLU A 251 -12.19 9.57 32.97
C GLU A 251 -12.37 8.04 32.87
N PHE A 252 -11.88 7.42 31.80
CA PHE A 252 -11.89 5.96 31.64
C PHE A 252 -10.72 5.29 32.36
N LEU A 253 -9.60 5.98 32.54
CA LEU A 253 -8.45 5.49 33.31
C LEU A 253 -8.82 5.23 34.78
N ASN A 254 -9.57 6.16 35.39
CA ASN A 254 -10.03 6.05 36.77
C ASN A 254 -11.03 4.90 36.95
N GLY A 255 -11.95 4.72 35.99
CA GLY A 255 -12.89 3.59 35.98
C GLY A 255 -12.17 2.24 35.84
N LYS A 256 -11.14 2.16 34.99
CA LYS A 256 -10.33 0.96 34.78
C LYS A 256 -9.48 0.60 36.00
N MET A 257 -8.89 1.59 36.69
CA MET A 257 -8.19 1.37 37.96
C MET A 257 -9.15 0.92 39.07
N SER A 258 -10.36 1.48 39.12
CA SER A 258 -11.36 1.06 40.11
C SER A 258 -11.88 -0.36 39.84
N ALA A 259 -12.10 -0.72 38.58
CA ALA A 259 -12.49 -2.08 38.17
C ALA A 259 -11.38 -3.10 38.45
N ASN A 260 -10.12 -2.77 38.14
CA ASN A 260 -8.99 -3.66 38.44
C ASN A 260 -8.80 -3.87 39.95
N ARG A 261 -8.99 -2.83 40.78
CA ARG A 261 -8.98 -3.00 42.25
C ARG A 261 -10.12 -3.91 42.73
N ASN A 262 -11.31 -3.80 42.14
CA ASN A 262 -12.43 -4.67 42.49
C ASN A 262 -12.18 -6.13 42.05
N ILE A 263 -11.59 -6.34 40.87
CA ILE A 263 -11.22 -7.69 40.39
C ILE A 263 -10.13 -8.29 41.29
N GLN A 264 -9.08 -7.53 41.62
CA GLN A 264 -8.05 -7.97 42.57
C GLN A 264 -8.65 -8.29 43.94
N ALA A 265 -9.56 -7.46 44.47
CA ALA A 265 -10.24 -7.75 45.74
C ALA A 265 -11.11 -9.02 45.67
N ILE A 266 -11.72 -9.32 44.53
CA ILE A 266 -12.51 -10.56 44.32
C ILE A 266 -11.59 -11.78 44.18
N GLU A 267 -10.46 -11.66 43.46
CA GLU A 267 -9.46 -12.72 43.32
C GLU A 267 -8.71 -12.98 44.64
N GLU A 268 -8.45 -11.95 45.44
CA GLU A 268 -7.90 -12.05 46.79
C GLU A 268 -8.90 -12.70 47.74
N TRP A 269 -10.20 -12.36 47.65
CA TRP A 269 -11.27 -13.03 48.41
C TRP A 269 -11.45 -14.50 47.98
N ALA A 270 -11.34 -14.81 46.69
CA ALA A 270 -11.50 -16.17 46.16
C ALA A 270 -10.29 -17.08 46.45
N ASN A 271 -9.11 -16.49 46.68
CA ASN A 271 -7.87 -17.21 46.99
C ASN A 271 -7.47 -17.13 48.47
N ASP A 272 -8.27 -16.52 49.33
CA ASP A 272 -8.04 -16.52 50.77
C ASP A 272 -8.27 -17.95 51.30
N PRO A 273 -7.23 -18.67 51.79
CA PRO A 273 -7.36 -20.01 52.30
C PRO A 273 -7.87 -19.92 53.75
N THR A 274 -9.08 -19.40 53.95
CA THR A 274 -9.76 -19.61 55.23
C THR A 274 -10.17 -21.08 55.27
N PRO A 275 -9.69 -21.88 56.26
CA PRO A 275 -10.11 -23.26 56.37
C PRO A 275 -11.60 -23.29 56.73
N ALA A 276 -12.33 -24.19 56.10
CA ALA A 276 -13.62 -24.62 56.61
C ALA A 276 -13.43 -25.15 58.05
N GLY A 277 -13.74 -24.33 59.06
CA GLY A 277 -13.68 -24.78 60.46
C GLY A 277 -13.46 -23.68 61.51
N SER A 278 -14.45 -22.83 61.74
CA SER A 278 -14.93 -22.44 63.09
C SER A 278 -16.08 -21.45 62.95
N LEU A 279 -17.30 -21.96 63.08
CA LEU A 279 -18.44 -21.15 63.51
C LEU A 279 -18.07 -20.51 64.86
N PRO A 280 -18.29 -19.20 65.08
CA PRO A 280 -18.26 -18.67 66.43
C PRO A 280 -19.34 -19.40 67.24
N SER A 281 -18.89 -20.09 68.28
CA SER A 281 -19.74 -20.67 69.32
C SER A 281 -20.73 -19.62 69.82
N ARG A 282 -22.01 -19.97 69.73
CA ARG A 282 -23.14 -19.50 70.53
C ARG A 282 -22.71 -18.79 71.81
N ASN A 283 -22.78 -17.46 71.81
CA ASN A 283 -23.15 -16.73 73.03
C ASN A 283 -24.67 -16.53 72.97
N GLU A 284 -25.32 -17.21 73.91
CA GLU A 284 -26.68 -16.97 74.32
C GLU A 284 -26.76 -15.54 74.85
N ASP A 285 -27.42 -14.68 74.09
CA ASP A 285 -28.24 -13.56 74.56
C ASP A 285 -28.46 -12.61 73.39
N TYR A 286 -29.56 -12.82 72.67
CA TYR A 286 -30.43 -11.74 72.19
C TYR A 286 -31.70 -12.38 71.63
N GLN A 287 -32.50 -12.91 72.56
CA GLN A 287 -33.95 -12.84 72.40
C GLN A 287 -34.35 -11.37 72.50
N ARG A 288 -34.65 -10.71 71.36
CA ARG A 288 -35.83 -9.84 71.18
C ARG A 288 -35.87 -9.21 69.78
N SER A 289 -37.06 -9.34 69.19
CA SER A 289 -37.65 -8.60 68.07
C SER A 289 -36.99 -8.71 66.69
N LEU A 290 -37.21 -9.84 66.01
CA LEU A 290 -37.43 -9.84 64.56
C LEU A 290 -38.89 -9.45 64.29
N PRO A 291 -39.18 -8.50 63.38
CA PRO A 291 -40.49 -8.45 62.73
C PRO A 291 -40.60 -9.65 61.78
N LYS A 292 -41.69 -10.42 61.90
CA LYS A 292 -41.98 -11.58 61.06
C LYS A 292 -42.25 -11.18 59.60
N PRO A 293 -41.91 -12.04 58.62
CA PRO A 293 -42.39 -11.92 57.25
C PRO A 293 -43.88 -12.26 57.18
N PHE A 294 -44.60 -11.55 56.32
CA PHE A 294 -45.99 -11.78 55.98
C PHE A 294 -46.09 -13.04 55.11
N ASP A 295 -46.85 -14.02 55.58
CA ASP A 295 -47.30 -15.16 54.78
C ASP A 295 -48.59 -14.81 54.05
N ASP A 296 -48.66 -15.30 52.82
CA ASP A 296 -49.76 -15.24 51.87
C ASP A 296 -50.70 -16.43 52.11
N GLU A 297 -51.94 -16.20 52.53
CA GLU A 297 -53.09 -17.07 52.25
C GLU A 297 -54.35 -16.21 52.10
N GLY A 298 -55.06 -16.39 50.99
CA GLY A 298 -56.29 -15.69 50.68
C GLY A 298 -57.54 -16.41 51.17
N GLU A 299 -58.65 -15.68 51.28
CA GLU A 299 -60.00 -16.11 50.91
C GLU A 299 -60.99 -14.96 51.12
N GLY A 300 -62.00 -14.88 50.23
CA GLY A 300 -63.37 -14.59 50.64
C GLY A 300 -63.87 -13.15 50.62
N SER A 301 -64.49 -12.78 49.50
CA SER A 301 -65.86 -12.22 49.40
C SER A 301 -66.30 -11.03 50.25
N ASP A 302 -66.72 -9.98 49.53
CA ASP A 302 -68.02 -9.29 49.61
C ASP A 302 -67.99 -7.74 49.68
N LEU A 303 -68.51 -7.18 48.58
CA LEU A 303 -69.55 -6.14 48.47
C LEU A 303 -69.30 -4.70 48.95
N GLU A 304 -69.90 -3.81 48.14
CA GLU A 304 -70.23 -2.38 48.35
C GLU A 304 -69.14 -1.36 47.97
N SER A 305 -69.23 -0.69 46.82
CA SER A 305 -70.18 0.38 46.39
C SER A 305 -69.78 1.79 46.85
N ASN A 306 -70.00 2.74 45.93
CA ASN A 306 -69.86 4.21 46.01
C ASN A 306 -68.44 4.76 45.75
N ALA A 307 -68.16 5.35 44.58
CA ALA A 307 -68.67 6.59 43.96
C ALA A 307 -67.98 7.87 44.47
N VAL A 308 -67.80 8.79 43.50
CA VAL A 308 -67.38 10.21 43.60
C VAL A 308 -65.85 10.38 43.73
N GLY A 309 -65.12 11.09 42.87
CA GLY A 309 -65.45 12.25 42.04
C GLY A 309 -64.58 13.45 42.49
N PHE A 310 -64.28 14.36 41.55
CA PHE A 310 -63.47 15.59 41.65
C PHE A 310 -61.96 15.40 41.44
N GLU A 311 -61.47 15.61 40.22
CA GLU A 311 -61.12 16.88 39.52
C GLU A 311 -59.64 17.23 39.71
#